data_AF-A0A1A8C3I5-F1
#
_entry.id   AF-A0A1A8C3I5-F1
#
_cell.length_a   1.000
_cell.length_b   1.000
_cell.length_c   1.000
_cell.angle_alpha   90.00
_cell.angle_beta   90.00
_cell.angle_gamma   90.00
#
_symmetry.space_group_name_H-M   'P 1'
#
loop_
_entity.id
_entity.type
_entity.pdbx_description
1 polymer ?
#
loop_
_entity_poly.entity_id
_entity_poly.type
_entity_poly.pdbx_seq_one_letter_code
_entity_poly.pdbx_strand_id
1 'polypeptide(L)' 'TALLYAAKHNQHLMVADLIHLGANINERNNSGKSCLHLSAENGYIRILEVLKQALMD' A
#
# COMPACT_ATOMS: atom_id res chain seq x y z
N THR A 1 3.33 0.90 9.77
CA THR A 1 4.58 0.32 9.25
C THR A 1 5.06 1.11 8.05
N ALA A 2 6.24 0.79 7.51
CA ALA A 2 6.81 1.49 6.35
C ALA A 2 5.84 1.51 5.16
N LEU A 3 5.15 0.39 4.90
CA LEU A 3 4.15 0.27 3.83
C LEU A 3 2.99 1.25 3.99
N LEU A 4 2.39 1.30 5.19
CA LEU A 4 1.28 2.22 5.49
C LEU A 4 1.71 3.69 5.43
N TYR A 5 2.96 3.99 5.81
CA TYR A 5 3.51 5.34 5.71
C TYR A 5 3.70 5.74 4.24
N ALA A 6 4.27 4.86 3.41
CA ALA A 6 4.39 5.06 1.98
C ALA A 6 3.01 5.33 1.32
N ALA A 7 2.02 4.51 1.67
CA ALA A 7 0.66 4.63 1.15
C ALA A 7 0.00 5.97 1.52
N LYS A 8 0.15 6.39 2.79
CA LYS A 8 -0.38 7.66 3.31
C LYS A 8 0.20 8.88 2.58
N HIS A 9 1.44 8.79 2.10
CA HIS A 9 2.15 9.88 1.43
C HIS A 9 2.20 9.75 -0.10
N ASN A 10 1.36 8.89 -0.70
CA ASN A 10 1.29 8.65 -2.15
C ASN A 10 2.63 8.21 -2.80
N GLN A 11 3.47 7.51 -2.05
CA GLN A 11 4.80 7.04 -2.46
C GLN A 11 4.71 5.69 -3.19
N HIS A 12 4.09 5.65 -4.36
CA HIS A 12 3.80 4.41 -5.10
C HIS A 12 5.04 3.55 -5.43
N LEU A 13 6.19 4.15 -5.76
CA LEU A 13 7.43 3.40 -5.98
C LEU A 13 7.91 2.70 -4.70
N MET A 14 7.89 3.42 -3.57
CA MET A 14 8.27 2.85 -2.28
C MET A 14 7.30 1.75 -1.83
N VAL A 15 6.01 1.87 -2.17
CA VAL A 15 5.04 0.78 -1.95
C VAL A 15 5.44 -0.46 -2.74
N ALA A 16 5.79 -0.31 -4.02
CA ALA A 16 6.23 -1.44 -4.86
C ALA A 16 7.50 -2.11 -4.31
N ASP A 17 8.52 -1.33 -3.96
CA ASP A 17 9.77 -1.84 -3.39
C ASP A 17 9.52 -2.60 -2.09
N LEU A 18 8.70 -2.04 -1.19
CA LEU A 18 8.38 -2.68 0.09
C LEU A 18 7.64 -4.00 -0.10
N ILE A 19 6.69 -4.06 -1.02
CA ILE A 19 5.98 -5.30 -1.36
C ILE A 19 6.96 -6.34 -1.91
N HIS A 20 7.84 -5.95 -2.83
CA HIS A 20 8.86 -6.85 -3.39
C HIS A 20 9.82 -7.38 -2.33
N LEU A 21 10.12 -6.58 -1.30
CA LEU A 21 10.91 -6.97 -0.13
C LEU A 21 10.14 -7.83 0.89
N GLY A 22 8.89 -8.21 0.60
CA GLY A 22 8.08 -9.07 1.46
C GLY A 22 7.30 -8.33 2.56
N ALA A 23 7.06 -7.03 2.41
CA ALA A 23 6.20 -6.29 3.36
C ALA A 23 4.79 -6.90 3.39
N ASN A 24 4.23 -7.03 4.59
CA ASN A 24 2.89 -7.57 4.76
C ASN A 24 1.82 -6.57 4.32
N ILE A 25 1.22 -6.83 3.14
CA ILE A 25 0.17 -6.00 2.53
C ILE A 25 -1.12 -5.91 3.36
N ASN A 26 -1.35 -6.90 4.24
CA ASN A 26 -2.55 -7.00 5.05
C ASN A 26 -2.45 -6.30 6.40
N GLU A 27 -1.30 -5.68 6.70
CA GLU A 27 -1.15 -4.88 7.92
C GLU A 27 -2.14 -3.74 7.99
N ARG A 28 -2.55 -3.43 9.22
CA ARG A 28 -3.52 -2.38 9.52
C ARG A 28 -2.95 -1.44 10.57
N ASN A 29 -3.25 -0.15 10.43
CA ASN A 29 -2.95 0.83 11.47
C ASN A 29 -3.94 0.72 12.64
N ASN A 30 -3.78 1.57 13.66
CA ASN A 30 -4.65 1.62 14.84
C ASN A 30 -6.11 1.93 14.53
N SER A 31 -6.42 2.45 13.34
CA SER A 31 -7.79 2.70 12.86
C SER A 31 -8.34 1.54 12.03
N GLY A 32 -7.63 0.41 11.95
CA GLY A 32 -8.01 -0.74 11.14
C GLY A 32 -7.78 -0.57 9.62
N LYS A 33 -7.14 0.53 9.18
CA LYS A 33 -6.90 0.81 7.76
C LYS A 33 -5.60 0.17 7.28
N SER A 34 -5.69 -0.57 6.17
CA SER A 34 -4.53 -1.12 5.45
C SER A 34 -4.03 -0.20 4.33
N CYS A 35 -2.98 -0.61 3.62
CA CYS A 35 -2.45 0.10 2.46
C CYS A 35 -3.56 0.38 1.43
N LEU A 36 -4.37 -0.63 1.11
CA LEU A 36 -5.50 -0.52 0.19
C LEU A 36 -6.53 0.52 0.64
N HIS A 37 -6.91 0.51 1.93
CA HIS A 37 -7.89 1.46 2.46
C HIS A 37 -7.40 2.90 2.35
N LEU A 38 -6.15 3.17 2.75
CA LEU A 38 -5.56 4.50 2.69
C LEU A 38 -5.49 5.01 1.24
N SER A 39 -5.09 4.16 0.31
CA SER A 39 -4.99 4.52 -1.11
C SER A 39 -6.35 4.74 -1.76
N ALA A 40 -7.35 3.92 -1.43
CA ALA A 40 -8.71 4.06 -1.96
C ALA A 40 -9.40 5.33 -1.45
N GLU A 41 -9.28 5.63 -0.15
CA GLU A 41 -9.87 6.81 0.48
C GLU A 41 -9.34 8.13 -0.10
N ASN A 42 -8.05 8.15 -0.46
CA ASN A 42 -7.39 9.34 -1.02
C ASN A 42 -7.34 9.36 -2.56
N GLY A 43 -7.88 8.34 -3.23
CA GLY A 43 -7.86 8.24 -4.70
C GLY A 43 -6.44 8.05 -5.30
N TYR A 44 -5.53 7.41 -4.58
CA TYR A 44 -4.15 7.16 -5.02
C TYR A 44 -4.09 5.98 -6.01
N ILE A 45 -4.54 6.22 -7.23
CA ILE A 45 -4.71 5.20 -8.29
C ILE A 45 -3.44 4.41 -8.55
N ARG A 46 -2.27 5.06 -8.63
CA ARG A 46 -0.99 4.37 -8.85
C ARG A 46 -0.66 3.34 -7.78
N ILE A 47 -1.01 3.61 -6.52
CA ILE A 47 -0.81 2.63 -5.44
C ILE A 47 -1.80 1.48 -5.59
N LEU A 48 -3.05 1.75 -5.98
CA LEU A 48 -4.04 0.71 -6.25
C LEU A 48 -3.61 -0.22 -7.39
N GLU A 49 -2.97 0.33 -8.43
CA GLU A 49 -2.39 -0.45 -9.53
C GLU A 49 -1.24 -1.35 -9.03
N VAL A 50 -0.32 -0.80 -8.23
CA VAL A 50 0.78 -1.58 -7.62
C VAL A 50 0.23 -2.72 -6.76
N LEU A 51 -0.73 -2.42 -5.89
CA LEU A 51 -1.38 -3.43 -5.03
C LEU A 51 -2.12 -4.49 -5.85
N LYS A 52 -2.78 -4.08 -6.95
CA LYS A 52 -3.48 -5.01 -7.86
C LYS A 52 -2.52 -5.97 -8.54
N GLN A 53 -1.36 -5.49 -9.01
CA GLN A 53 -0.32 -6.33 -9.60
C GLN A 53 0.22 -7.32 -8.57
N ALA A 54 0.56 -6.83 -7.38
CA ALA A 54 1.09 -7.66 -6.29
C ALA A 54 0.15 -8.76 -5.77
N LEU A 55 -1.16 -8.67 -6.05
CA LEU A 55 -2.17 -9.68 -5.69
C LEU A 55 -2.40 -10.71 -6.80
N MET A 56 -1.86 -10.49 -7.99
CA MET A 56 -1.97 -11.39 -9.15
C MET A 56 -0.76 -12.31 -9.33
N ASP A 57 0.32 -12.05 -8.59
CA ASP A 57 1.54 -12.86 -8.50
C ASP A 57 1.47 -13.85 -7.32
#